data_AF-A0A940PKL1-F1
#
_entry.id   AF-A0A940PKL1-F1
#
_cell.length_a   1.000
_cell.length_b   1.000
_cell.length_c   1.000
_cell.angle_alpha   90.00
_cell.angle_beta   90.00
_cell.angle_gamma   90.00
#
_symmetry.space_group_name_H-M   'P 1'
#
loop_
_entity.id
_entity.type
_entity.pdbx_description
1 polymer ?
#
loop_
_entity_poly.entity_id
_entity_poly.type
_entity_poly.pdbx_seq_one_letter_code
_entity_poly.pdbx_strand_id
1 'polypeptide(L)'
;MAKLNPLITQGNRRKARQGKKGVGVNQTDTYYFDIEKCKRCPFKDGCYKEGAKSKSYSVSSKSNEHTEQATFQESEYFKVKSKERYKIEAKNSELKHRHGYDVASSSGLTGMEIQGAMAIFTVNLKRILKLTD
;
A
#
# COMPACT_ATOMS: atom_id res chain seq x y z
N MET A 1 -15.08 -7.20 -5.90
CA MET A 1 -15.57 -8.01 -4.76
C MET A 1 -14.47 -8.98 -4.34
N ALA A 2 -14.08 -9.03 -3.07
CA ALA A 2 -13.16 -10.06 -2.60
C ALA A 2 -13.84 -11.43 -2.74
N LYS A 3 -13.27 -12.33 -3.57
CA LYS A 3 -13.77 -13.70 -3.69
C LYS A 3 -13.51 -14.41 -2.36
N LEU A 4 -14.58 -14.66 -1.60
CA LEU A 4 -14.47 -15.41 -0.36
C LEU A 4 -14.26 -16.89 -0.68
N ASN A 5 -13.33 -17.55 0.02
CA ASN A 5 -13.19 -19.00 -0.06
C ASN A 5 -14.49 -19.66 0.44
N PRO A 6 -15.14 -20.54 -0.35
CA PRO A 6 -16.41 -21.19 0.01
C PRO A 6 -16.38 -21.95 1.34
N LEU A 7 -15.21 -22.46 1.74
CA LEU A 7 -15.03 -23.18 3.00
C LEU A 7 -15.21 -22.27 4.24
N ILE A 8 -14.95 -20.97 4.08
CA ILE A 8 -15.06 -19.97 5.16
C ILE A 8 -16.52 -19.58 5.38
N THR A 9 -17.35 -19.61 4.32
CA THR A 9 -18.78 -19.28 4.42
C THR A 9 -19.62 -20.43 4.99
N GLN A 10 -19.21 -21.68 4.80
CA GLN A 10 -19.97 -22.87 5.24
C GLN A 10 -19.74 -23.29 6.70
N GLY A 11 -18.58 -22.96 7.29
CA GLY A 11 -18.20 -23.41 8.64
C GLY A 11 -18.32 -22.38 9.77
N ASN A 12 -18.73 -21.14 9.48
CA ASN A 12 -18.79 -20.08 10.49
C ASN A 12 -20.09 -20.14 11.33
N ARG A 13 -20.00 -19.68 12.58
CA ARG A 13 -21.15 -19.55 13.50
C ARG A 13 -21.86 -18.21 13.32
N ARG A 14 -21.09 -17.15 13.11
CA ARG A 14 -21.63 -15.79 12.90
C ARG A 14 -20.73 -14.99 11.97
N LYS A 15 -21.35 -14.07 11.24
CA LYS A 15 -20.68 -13.03 10.46
C LYS A 15 -21.01 -11.66 11.08
N ALA A 16 -20.01 -10.81 11.25
CA ALA A 16 -20.19 -9.42 11.65
C ALA A 16 -19.45 -8.49 10.69
N ARG A 17 -20.12 -7.45 10.21
CA ARG A 17 -19.49 -6.39 9.43
C ARG A 17 -18.94 -5.34 10.38
N GLN A 18 -17.62 -5.16 10.33
CA GLN A 18 -16.87 -4.20 11.13
C GLN A 18 -16.59 -2.93 10.31
N GLY A 19 -16.60 -1.77 10.98
CA GLY A 19 -16.34 -0.47 10.38
C GLY A 19 -17.59 0.23 9.82
N LYS A 20 -17.57 1.57 9.83
CA LYS A 20 -18.64 2.42 9.29
C LYS A 20 -18.49 2.59 7.77
N LYS A 21 -19.60 2.71 7.05
CA LYS A 21 -19.60 3.06 5.62
C LYS A 21 -19.19 4.52 5.44
N GLY A 22 -18.41 4.82 4.39
CA GLY A 22 -18.07 6.20 4.01
C GLY A 22 -17.07 6.91 4.93
N VAL A 23 -16.50 6.22 5.91
CA VAL A 23 -15.31 6.65 6.64
C VAL A 23 -14.13 6.07 5.85
N GLY A 24 -13.04 6.82 5.63
CA GLY A 24 -11.91 6.48 4.72
C GLY A 24 -11.11 5.19 4.99
N VAL A 25 -11.73 4.19 5.63
CA VAL A 25 -11.24 2.85 5.90
C VAL A 25 -12.18 1.82 5.28
N ASN A 26 -11.60 0.78 4.67
CA ASN A 26 -12.36 -0.32 4.05
C ASN A 26 -13.16 -1.09 5.11
N GLN A 27 -14.44 -1.36 4.83
CA GLN A 27 -15.26 -2.22 5.68
C GLN A 27 -14.73 -3.65 5.68
N THR A 28 -14.82 -4.32 6.82
CA THR A 28 -14.27 -5.67 6.98
C THR A 28 -15.34 -6.64 7.49
N ASP A 29 -15.57 -7.71 6.74
CA ASP A 29 -16.45 -8.79 7.12
C ASP A 29 -15.67 -9.80 7.97
N THR A 30 -16.02 -9.92 9.25
CA THR A 30 -15.38 -10.86 10.18
C THR A 30 -16.28 -12.04 10.46
N TYR A 31 -15.76 -13.24 10.18
CA TYR A 31 -16.40 -14.53 10.34
C TYR A 31 -15.85 -15.18 11.61
N TYR A 32 -16.74 -15.59 12.52
CA TYR A 32 -16.35 -16.24 13.78
C TYR A 32 -16.71 -17.71 13.72
N PHE A 33 -15.78 -18.55 14.18
CA PHE A 33 -15.88 -19.99 14.09
C PHE A 33 -16.07 -20.64 15.45
N ASP A 34 -16.72 -21.80 15.43
CA ASP A 34 -16.86 -22.65 16.60
C ASP A 34 -15.57 -23.44 16.84
N ILE A 35 -14.96 -23.25 18.00
CA ILE A 35 -13.69 -23.88 18.36
C ILE A 35 -13.85 -25.39 18.49
N GLU A 36 -14.97 -25.88 19.02
CA GLU A 36 -15.20 -27.31 19.18
C GLU A 36 -15.30 -28.02 17.83
N LYS A 37 -15.81 -27.32 16.81
CA LYS A 37 -15.78 -27.80 15.42
C LYS A 37 -14.37 -27.70 14.83
N CYS A 38 -13.61 -26.66 15.16
CA CYS A 38 -12.24 -26.49 14.67
C CYS A 38 -11.27 -27.55 15.21
N LYS A 39 -11.41 -27.94 16.49
CA LYS A 39 -10.59 -28.99 17.13
C LYS A 39 -10.74 -30.35 16.47
N ARG A 40 -11.95 -30.67 15.98
CA ARG A 40 -12.28 -31.93 15.29
C ARG A 40 -12.20 -31.84 13.77
N CYS A 41 -11.79 -30.70 13.23
CA CYS A 41 -11.74 -30.48 11.78
C CYS A 41 -10.58 -31.28 11.17
N PRO A 42 -10.81 -32.07 10.09
CA PRO A 42 -9.73 -32.74 9.37
C PRO A 42 -8.67 -31.79 8.81
N PHE A 43 -9.06 -30.53 8.55
CA PHE A 43 -8.18 -29.47 8.04
C PHE A 43 -7.71 -28.51 9.15
N LYS A 44 -7.59 -28.97 10.41
CA LYS A 44 -7.17 -28.12 11.52
C LYS A 44 -5.72 -27.64 11.40
N ASP A 45 -4.87 -28.45 10.77
CA ASP A 45 -3.45 -28.16 10.63
C ASP A 45 -3.23 -26.91 9.76
N GLY A 46 -2.51 -25.93 10.29
CA GLY A 46 -2.30 -24.61 9.66
C GLY A 46 -3.49 -23.65 9.74
N CYS A 47 -4.67 -24.10 10.17
CA CYS A 47 -5.89 -23.30 10.22
C CYS A 47 -6.33 -22.97 11.66
N TYR A 48 -6.15 -23.88 12.62
CA TYR A 48 -6.43 -23.68 14.04
C TYR A 48 -5.15 -23.85 14.85
N LYS A 49 -4.90 -22.90 15.77
CA LYS A 49 -3.82 -23.01 16.75
C LYS A 49 -4.31 -23.80 17.96
N GLU A 50 -3.67 -24.92 18.26
CA GLU A 50 -3.95 -25.74 19.45
C GLU A 50 -3.99 -24.84 20.72
N GLY A 51 -5.05 -24.98 21.52
CA GLY A 51 -5.30 -24.17 22.71
C GLY A 51 -5.92 -22.78 22.49
N ALA A 52 -6.19 -22.36 21.25
CA ALA A 52 -6.81 -21.05 21.01
C ALA A 52 -8.27 -20.99 21.49
N LYS A 53 -8.58 -19.92 22.25
CA LYS A 53 -9.91 -19.62 22.83
C LYS A 53 -10.89 -18.94 21.87
N SER A 54 -10.46 -18.59 20.66
CA SER A 54 -11.31 -18.03 19.62
C SER A 54 -10.67 -18.24 18.26
N LYS A 55 -11.52 -18.24 17.22
CA LYS A 55 -11.07 -18.24 15.84
C LYS A 55 -11.96 -17.30 15.03
N SER A 56 -11.33 -16.37 14.34
CA SER A 56 -11.99 -15.47 13.42
C SER A 56 -11.21 -15.34 12.13
N TYR A 57 -11.91 -15.08 11.04
CA TYR A 57 -11.33 -14.75 9.74
C TYR A 57 -11.96 -13.47 9.22
N SER A 58 -11.14 -12.51 8.82
CA SER A 58 -11.60 -11.18 8.41
C SER A 58 -11.28 -10.94 6.94
N VAL A 59 -12.28 -10.53 6.17
CA VAL A 59 -12.14 -10.18 4.75
C VAL A 59 -12.48 -8.72 4.57
N SER A 60 -11.51 -7.94 4.14
CA SER A 60 -11.72 -6.54 3.82
C SER A 60 -12.37 -6.39 2.45
N SER A 61 -13.47 -5.64 2.41
CA SER A 61 -14.10 -5.20 1.18
C SER A 61 -13.35 -3.97 0.69
N LYS A 62 -12.44 -4.16 -0.28
CA LYS A 62 -11.69 -3.06 -0.89
C LYS A 62 -12.64 -2.03 -1.50
N SER A 63 -12.31 -0.75 -1.34
CA SER A 63 -12.98 0.35 -2.07
C SER A 63 -12.80 0.20 -3.58
N ASN A 64 -13.65 0.91 -4.33
CA ASN A 64 -13.52 0.96 -5.79
C ASN A 64 -12.14 1.51 -6.18
N GLU A 65 -11.69 2.59 -5.52
CA GLU A 65 -10.37 3.20 -5.74
C GLU A 65 -9.22 2.19 -5.59
N HIS A 66 -9.22 1.37 -4.53
CA HIS A 66 -8.19 0.36 -4.34
C HIS A 66 -8.26 -0.78 -5.37
N THR A 67 -9.47 -1.07 -5.88
CA THR A 67 -9.66 -2.08 -6.92
C THR A 67 -9.16 -1.56 -8.26
N GLU A 68 -9.52 -0.32 -8.61
CA GLU A 68 -9.04 0.38 -9.80
C GLU A 68 -7.51 0.56 -9.77
N GLN A 69 -6.94 0.93 -8.63
CA GLN A 69 -5.50 1.01 -8.44
C GLN A 69 -4.81 -0.33 -8.66
N ALA A 70 -5.38 -1.44 -8.15
CA ALA A 70 -4.82 -2.77 -8.38
C ALA A 70 -4.83 -3.13 -9.87
N THR A 71 -5.95 -2.89 -10.57
CA THR A 71 -6.04 -3.09 -12.02
C THR A 71 -5.06 -2.21 -12.79
N PHE A 72 -4.90 -0.95 -12.39
CA PHE A 72 -3.94 -0.03 -13.00
C PHE A 72 -2.49 -0.50 -12.80
N GLN A 73 -2.14 -1.01 -11.62
CA GLN A 73 -0.81 -1.56 -11.35
C GLN A 73 -0.49 -2.80 -12.19
N GLU A 74 -1.51 -3.56 -12.58
CA GLU A 74 -1.35 -4.71 -13.49
C GLU A 74 -1.17 -4.31 -14.95
N SER A 75 -1.44 -3.05 -15.32
CA SER A 75 -1.25 -2.56 -16.69
C SER A 75 0.22 -2.59 -17.13
N GLU A 76 0.45 -2.88 -18.41
CA GLU A 76 1.80 -2.86 -18.98
C GLU A 76 2.44 -1.47 -18.91
N TYR A 77 1.65 -0.42 -19.11
CA TYR A 77 2.10 0.96 -18.92
C TYR A 77 2.71 1.19 -17.52
N PHE A 78 1.99 0.79 -16.46
CA PHE A 78 2.47 0.95 -15.10
C PHE A 78 3.73 0.11 -14.84
N LYS A 79 3.75 -1.16 -15.28
CA LYS A 79 4.91 -2.04 -15.08
C LYS A 79 6.17 -1.49 -15.76
N VAL A 80 6.05 -1.00 -17.00
CA VAL A 80 7.16 -0.39 -17.73
C VAL A 80 7.65 0.85 -17.00
N LYS A 81 6.74 1.76 -16.61
CA LYS A 81 7.11 2.98 -15.88
C LYS A 81 7.72 2.71 -14.50
N SER A 82 7.21 1.69 -13.79
CA SER A 82 7.74 1.26 -12.49
C SER A 82 9.20 0.82 -12.59
N LYS A 83 9.59 0.13 -13.67
CA LYS A 83 10.99 -0.23 -13.92
C LYS A 83 11.90 0.98 -14.12
N GLU A 84 11.38 2.13 -14.51
CA GLU A 84 12.16 3.37 -14.69
C GLU A 84 12.35 4.15 -13.38
N ARG A 85 11.66 3.79 -12.30
CA ARG A 85 11.66 4.52 -11.01
C ARG A 85 13.07 4.78 -10.47
N TYR A 86 14.00 3.84 -10.64
CA TYR A 86 15.38 3.99 -10.15
C TYR A 86 16.08 5.23 -10.71
N LYS A 87 15.74 5.66 -11.93
CA LYS A 87 16.30 6.87 -12.56
C LYS A 87 15.89 8.12 -11.79
N ILE A 88 14.63 8.19 -11.38
CA ILE A 88 14.05 9.30 -10.63
C ILE A 88 14.60 9.31 -9.19
N GLU A 89 14.72 8.14 -8.57
CA GLU A 89 15.23 8.01 -7.20
C GLU A 89 16.69 8.40 -7.07
N ALA A 90 17.52 8.00 -8.04
CA ALA A 90 18.89 8.45 -8.11
C ALA A 90 18.98 9.99 -8.19
N LYS A 91 18.11 10.62 -9.00
CA LYS A 91 18.05 12.08 -9.12
C LYS A 91 17.53 12.78 -7.88
N ASN A 92 16.52 12.21 -7.22
CA ASN A 92 16.01 12.74 -5.95
C ASN A 92 17.05 12.62 -4.83
N SER A 93 17.79 11.51 -4.78
CA SER A 93 18.89 11.32 -3.84
C SER A 93 20.03 12.31 -4.07
N GLU A 94 20.37 12.59 -5.33
CA GLU A 94 21.34 13.63 -5.70
C GLU A 94 20.86 15.01 -5.24
N LEU A 95 19.62 15.40 -5.55
CA LEU A 95 19.02 16.66 -5.13
C LEU A 95 19.07 16.83 -3.61
N LYS A 96 18.63 15.81 -2.87
CA LYS A 96 18.60 15.83 -1.40
C LYS A 96 19.99 15.96 -0.81
N HIS A 97 20.88 15.02 -1.11
CA HIS A 97 22.14 14.90 -0.36
C HIS A 97 23.30 15.71 -0.94
N ARG A 98 23.36 15.91 -2.26
CA ARG A 98 24.46 16.68 -2.88
C ARG A 98 24.12 18.16 -3.03
N HIS A 99 22.84 18.50 -3.10
CA HIS A 99 22.38 19.88 -3.28
C HIS A 99 21.61 20.42 -2.08
N GLY A 100 21.61 19.70 -0.95
CA GLY A 100 21.05 20.17 0.32
C GLY A 100 19.54 20.38 0.29
N TYR A 101 18.82 19.72 -0.62
CA TYR A 101 17.37 19.84 -0.73
C TYR A 101 16.62 19.04 0.36
N ASP A 102 17.33 18.24 1.16
CA ASP A 102 16.75 17.56 2.32
C ASP A 102 16.53 18.48 3.54
N VAL A 103 17.16 19.65 3.58
CA VAL A 103 17.02 20.63 4.65
C VAL A 103 16.35 21.89 4.12
N ALA A 104 15.26 22.32 4.75
CA ALA A 104 14.59 23.57 4.39
C ALA A 104 15.41 24.78 4.86
N SER A 105 15.72 25.71 3.95
CA SER A 105 16.45 26.95 4.25
C SER A 105 15.55 28.04 4.83
N SER A 106 14.23 27.90 4.70
CA SER A 106 13.24 28.83 5.25
C SER A 106 11.94 28.11 5.59
N SER A 107 11.15 28.72 6.46
CA SER A 107 9.80 28.25 6.81
C SER A 107 8.76 28.78 5.83
N GLY A 108 7.79 27.95 5.46
CA GLY A 108 6.63 28.34 4.66
C GLY A 108 6.72 27.87 3.20
N LEU A 109 5.55 27.71 2.58
CA LEU A 109 5.39 27.11 1.25
C LEU A 109 6.19 27.85 0.17
N THR A 110 6.12 29.19 0.16
CA THR A 110 6.80 30.01 -0.85
C THR A 110 8.33 29.85 -0.79
N GLY A 111 8.90 29.82 0.42
CA GLY A 111 10.34 29.63 0.60
C GLY A 111 10.81 28.25 0.14
N MET A 112 10.04 27.21 0.46
CA MET A 112 10.29 25.84 -0.01
C MET A 112 10.17 25.71 -1.53
N GLU A 113 9.19 26.40 -2.14
CA GLU A 113 8.98 26.39 -3.59
C GLU A 113 10.16 27.02 -4.34
N ILE A 114 10.64 28.19 -3.88
CA ILE A 114 11.82 28.84 -4.45
C ILE A 114 13.07 27.97 -4.28
N GLN A 115 13.28 27.39 -3.09
CA GLN A 115 14.40 26.49 -2.83
C GLN A 115 14.37 25.27 -3.79
N GLY A 116 13.20 24.65 -3.96
CA GLY A 116 13.02 23.52 -4.87
C GLY A 116 13.30 23.90 -6.31
N ALA A 117 12.76 25.02 -6.78
CA ALA A 117 12.98 25.52 -8.14
C ALA A 117 14.46 25.78 -8.41
N MET A 118 15.17 26.45 -7.49
CA MET A 118 16.60 26.74 -7.63
C MET A 118 17.46 25.47 -7.62
N ALA A 119 17.17 24.52 -6.73
CA ALA A 119 17.90 23.25 -6.66
C ALA A 119 17.74 22.44 -7.96
N ILE A 120 16.51 22.31 -8.46
CA ILE A 120 16.23 21.60 -9.72
C ILE A 120 16.91 22.29 -10.90
N PHE A 121 16.80 23.62 -11.00
CA PHE A 121 17.43 24.40 -12.06
C PHE A 121 18.96 24.20 -12.08
N THR A 122 19.59 24.29 -10.91
CA THR A 122 21.05 24.11 -10.78
C THR A 122 21.50 22.70 -11.18
N VAL A 123 20.79 21.65 -10.76
CA VAL A 123 21.10 20.27 -11.15
C VAL A 123 20.94 20.05 -12.65
N ASN A 124 19.89 20.62 -13.24
CA ASN A 124 19.66 20.53 -14.68
C ASN A 124 20.76 21.25 -15.47
N LEU A 125 21.18 22.43 -15.05
CA LEU A 125 22.32 23.14 -15.66
C LEU A 125 23.60 22.31 -15.59
N LYS A 126 23.95 21.77 -14.42
CA LYS A 126 25.12 20.90 -14.25
C LYS A 126 25.07 19.68 -15.17
N ARG A 127 23.87 19.13 -15.41
CA ARG A 127 23.68 17.99 -16.31
C ARG A 127 23.87 18.38 -17.77
N ILE A 128 23.33 19.52 -18.20
CA ILE A 128 23.49 20.01 -19.58
C ILE A 128 24.96 20.23 -19.88
N LEU A 129 25.69 20.94 -19.01
CA LEU A 129 27.12 21.21 -19.19
C LEU A 129 27.92 19.91 -19.35
N LYS A 130 27.67 18.91 -18.49
CA LYS A 130 28.34 17.61 -18.58
C LYS A 130 28.00 16.79 -19.85
N LEU A 131 26.90 17.09 -20.53
CA LEU A 131 26.52 16.41 -21.78
C LEU A 131 27.00 17.17 -23.03
N THR A 132 27.29 18.47 -22.89
CA THR A 132 27.85 19.31 -23.95
C THR A 132 29.37 19.30 -23.99
N ASP A 133 30.00 18.88 -22.89
CA ASP A 133 31.43 18.53 -22.80
C ASP A 133 31.68 17.10 -23.33
#